data_AF-A0A9P5PWL2-F1
#
_entry.id   AF-A0A9P5PWL2-F1
#
_cell.length_a   1.000
_cell.length_b   1.000
_cell.length_c   1.000
_cell.angle_alpha   90.00
_cell.angle_beta   90.00
_cell.angle_gamma   90.00
#
_symmetry.space_group_name_H-M   'P 1'
#
loop_
_entity.id
_entity.type
_entity.pdbx_description
1 polymer ?
#
loop_
_entity_poly.entity_id
_entity_poly.type
_entity_poly.pdbx_seq_one_letter_code
_entity_poly.pdbx_strand_id
1 'polypeptide(L)'
;MIWTRNTETSNLQAKHIDLDPHPQPGATPTDPPFIQLNLRDRKNWQKKEGKNETQLNGHKYNCYPQKIWAICVYTHLQIWMKFSEMHILCRNYEPDDFIFPTINANGITIQSTQPITPEAVQKMISKFTDSAGTPGAFTMHCFRRGGAQFRFMFASIGEQWTLAQIRWWGGWASNEKWDTLIRYLLDELNTYEEDHSDALAPIDRKAYESHASEAAEMAPLSTSEGCGLFKLVDESIKTQFSVAFSHFLPRGAPQGFAVSQFSSPLVQGHYLHFPASFASFTQTHQSPPLAPFLQTYAHQFLPSVQRVPFSNPSSLVLDTVSVPYATGPSKATYAQLAATVSHPSKSSGILLPGLAHLPVIPKISPGPDAWKQVILDWDKADPVRDHHYALKNWKVEWAKETKLSAHYGQQKMIALEFINIFGRDEAAFTAAYPMHGIQQLMLAIRNSHQDRGLVKRCKGKHLGAV
;
A
#
# COMPACT_ATOMS: atom_id res chain seq x y z
N MET A 1 -0.34 9.05 4.72
CA MET A 1 0.81 8.16 4.44
C MET A 1 1.39 8.54 3.08
N ILE A 2 2.72 8.68 2.97
CA ILE A 2 3.41 8.85 1.68
C ILE A 2 4.17 7.55 1.39
N TRP A 3 4.11 7.05 0.16
CA TRP A 3 4.79 5.81 -0.26
C TRP A 3 6.04 6.12 -1.07
N THR A 4 7.07 6.55 -0.35
CA THR A 4 8.38 6.88 -0.90
C THR A 4 9.27 5.64 -0.97
N ARG A 5 10.31 5.72 -1.80
CA ARG A 5 11.47 4.82 -1.66
C ARG A 5 12.31 5.28 -0.47
N ASN A 6 13.06 4.37 0.14
CA ASN A 6 13.94 4.75 1.25
C ASN A 6 14.91 5.88 0.89
N THR A 7 15.53 5.80 -0.30
CA THR A 7 16.43 6.86 -0.77
C THR A 7 15.75 8.23 -0.89
N GLU A 8 14.44 8.26 -1.16
CA GLU A 8 13.67 9.51 -1.24
C GLU A 8 13.39 10.05 0.16
N THR A 9 13.04 9.18 1.12
CA THR A 9 12.82 9.56 2.53
C THR A 9 14.11 10.00 3.21
N SER A 10 15.19 9.23 3.08
CA SER A 10 16.49 9.53 3.69
C SER A 10 17.05 10.87 3.23
N ASN A 11 16.77 11.26 1.98
CA ASN A 11 17.24 12.52 1.40
C ASN A 11 16.30 13.71 1.67
N LEU A 12 15.25 13.55 2.49
CA LEU A 12 14.43 14.69 2.90
C LEU A 12 15.26 15.66 3.75
N GLN A 13 15.21 16.94 3.37
CA GLN A 13 15.86 18.06 4.06
C GLN A 13 14.79 19.02 4.59
N ALA A 14 15.14 19.88 5.54
CA ALA A 14 14.20 20.85 6.11
C ALA A 14 13.54 21.73 5.06
N LYS A 15 14.30 22.23 4.07
CA LYS A 15 13.75 23.03 2.95
C LYS A 15 12.75 22.28 2.06
N HIS A 16 12.64 20.96 2.20
CA HIS A 16 11.67 20.14 1.47
C HIS A 16 10.32 20.06 2.19
N ILE A 17 10.20 20.64 3.39
CA ILE A 17 9.01 20.59 4.22
C ILE A 17 8.53 22.00 4.48
N ASP A 18 7.26 22.24 4.20
CA ASP A 18 6.56 23.43 4.62
C ASP A 18 5.50 23.02 5.65
N LEU A 19 5.71 23.43 6.90
CA LEU A 19 4.83 23.09 8.02
C LEU A 19 3.60 24.00 8.12
N ASP A 20 3.63 25.17 7.46
CA ASP A 20 2.53 26.12 7.42
C ASP A 20 2.34 26.67 6.00
N PRO A 21 2.01 25.78 5.05
CA PRO A 21 1.87 26.17 3.66
C PRO A 21 0.70 27.14 3.48
N HIS A 22 0.88 28.10 2.57
CA HIS A 22 -0.21 29.02 2.23
C HIS A 22 -1.49 28.26 1.85
N PRO A 23 -2.66 28.73 2.32
CA PRO A 23 -3.94 28.14 1.93
C PRO A 23 -4.09 28.05 0.42
N GLN A 24 -4.72 26.99 -0.05
CA GLN A 24 -4.96 26.83 -1.49
C GLN A 24 -5.88 27.96 -2.00
N PRO A 25 -5.76 28.37 -3.28
CA PRO A 25 -6.68 29.33 -3.87
C PRO A 25 -8.13 28.86 -3.71
N GLY A 26 -8.97 29.67 -3.05
CA GLY A 26 -10.36 29.33 -2.74
C GLY A 26 -10.57 28.54 -1.45
N ALA A 27 -9.53 28.31 -0.66
CA ALA A 27 -9.65 27.65 0.63
C ALA A 27 -10.47 28.49 1.62
N THR A 28 -11.31 27.82 2.41
CA THR A 28 -12.10 28.43 3.48
C THR A 28 -11.37 28.37 4.81
N PRO A 29 -11.65 29.25 5.78
CA PRO A 29 -11.09 29.14 7.13
C PRO A 29 -11.43 27.83 7.86
N THR A 30 -12.44 27.09 7.37
CA THR A 30 -12.83 25.78 7.89
C THR A 30 -12.09 24.61 7.25
N ASP A 31 -11.27 24.86 6.22
CA ASP A 31 -10.51 23.80 5.57
C ASP A 31 -9.46 23.24 6.53
N PRO A 32 -9.25 21.92 6.54
CA PRO A 32 -8.29 21.30 7.44
C PRO A 32 -6.87 21.76 7.14
N PRO A 33 -6.04 22.01 8.17
CA PRO A 33 -4.64 22.35 7.96
C PRO A 33 -3.92 21.18 7.31
N PHE A 34 -2.81 21.46 6.63
CA PHE A 34 -1.95 20.45 6.04
C PHE A 34 -0.49 20.91 6.11
N ILE A 35 0.42 19.95 6.06
CA ILE A 35 1.84 20.24 5.78
C ILE A 35 2.12 19.86 4.32
N GLN A 36 3.08 20.53 3.69
CA GLN A 36 3.50 20.21 2.34
C GLN A 36 4.88 19.55 2.34
N LEU A 37 5.00 18.43 1.64
CA LEU A 37 6.25 17.68 1.46
C LEU A 37 6.67 17.70 0.00
N ASN A 38 7.94 18.01 -0.26
CA ASN A 38 8.50 18.15 -1.60
C ASN A 38 9.62 17.13 -1.86
N LEU A 39 9.32 16.08 -2.61
CA LEU A 39 10.26 15.01 -2.96
C LEU A 39 11.04 15.34 -4.25
N ARG A 40 12.01 16.27 -4.17
CA ARG A 40 12.81 16.72 -5.33
C ARG A 40 13.75 15.66 -5.89
N ASP A 41 14.32 14.81 -5.03
CA ASP A 41 15.31 13.79 -5.42
C ASP A 41 14.69 12.46 -5.84
N ARG A 42 13.47 12.52 -6.39
CA ARG A 42 12.76 11.32 -6.81
C ARG A 42 13.47 10.63 -7.98
N LYS A 43 13.51 9.29 -7.94
CA LYS A 43 14.18 8.51 -9.01
C LYS A 43 13.60 8.87 -10.39
N ASN A 44 14.48 9.25 -11.31
CA ASN A 44 14.15 9.70 -12.68
C ASN A 44 13.45 11.06 -12.79
N TRP A 45 13.22 11.80 -11.69
CA TRP A 45 12.59 13.11 -11.73
C TRP A 45 13.51 14.18 -12.30
N GLN A 46 14.71 14.32 -11.75
CA GLN A 46 15.74 15.26 -12.22
C GLN A 46 16.07 15.08 -13.72
N LYS A 47 15.94 13.85 -14.24
CA LYS A 47 16.13 13.54 -15.66
C LYS A 47 15.01 14.10 -16.55
N LYS A 48 13.80 14.27 -16.01
CA LYS A 48 12.62 14.78 -16.72
C LYS A 48 12.49 16.30 -16.58
N GLU A 49 12.87 16.84 -15.43
CA GLU A 49 13.00 18.29 -15.22
C GLU A 49 13.96 18.90 -16.26
N GLY A 50 15.14 18.30 -16.46
CA GLY A 50 16.09 18.73 -17.50
C GLY A 50 15.63 18.51 -18.95
N LYS A 51 14.44 17.95 -19.18
CA LYS A 51 13.82 17.80 -20.52
C LYS A 51 12.62 18.73 -20.71
N ASN A 52 12.34 19.63 -19.77
CA ASN A 52 11.12 20.44 -19.73
C ASN A 52 9.84 19.59 -19.82
N GLU A 53 9.89 18.33 -19.35
CA GLU A 53 8.68 17.49 -19.15
C GLU A 53 7.98 17.96 -17.86
N THR A 54 7.57 19.24 -17.82
CA THR A 54 6.93 19.93 -16.69
C THR A 54 5.54 19.38 -16.33
N GLN A 55 5.00 18.47 -17.15
CA GLN A 55 3.65 17.91 -16.99
C GLN A 55 3.51 16.93 -15.82
N LEU A 56 4.58 16.59 -15.11
CA LEU A 56 4.50 15.64 -14.00
C LEU A 56 4.32 16.35 -12.65
N ASN A 57 3.17 16.99 -12.46
CA ASN A 57 2.69 17.34 -11.11
C ASN A 57 2.75 16.08 -10.23
N GLY A 58 3.71 15.95 -9.32
CA GLY A 58 3.92 14.66 -8.63
C GLY A 58 5.06 14.59 -7.60
N HIS A 59 5.58 15.74 -7.17
CA HIS A 59 6.62 15.81 -6.14
C HIS A 59 6.16 16.58 -4.89
N LYS A 60 5.07 17.35 -4.97
CA LYS A 60 4.47 18.05 -3.83
C LYS A 60 3.31 17.24 -3.29
N TYR A 61 3.33 16.98 -2.00
CA TYR A 61 2.34 16.19 -1.28
C TYR A 61 1.74 17.05 -0.17
N ASN A 62 0.44 17.32 -0.27
CA ASN A 62 -0.30 17.97 0.81
C ASN A 62 -0.76 16.87 1.77
N CYS A 63 -0.22 16.90 2.98
CA CYS A 63 -0.45 15.90 4.01
C CYS A 63 -1.38 16.48 5.08
N TYR A 64 -2.63 16.01 5.06
CA TYR A 64 -3.65 16.39 6.04
C TYR A 64 -3.62 15.47 7.27
N PRO A 65 -4.12 15.92 8.42
CA PRO A 65 -4.46 15.07 9.55
C PRO A 65 -5.26 13.84 9.10
N GLN A 66 -4.91 12.68 9.64
CA GLN A 66 -5.57 11.40 9.34
C GLN A 66 -6.25 10.87 10.59
N LYS A 67 -7.42 10.23 10.43
CA LYS A 67 -8.14 9.58 11.53
C LYS A 67 -7.32 8.45 12.15
N ILE A 68 -6.65 7.66 11.31
CA ILE A 68 -5.77 6.58 11.74
C ILE A 68 -4.41 7.16 12.14
N TRP A 69 -4.21 7.32 13.44
CA TRP A 69 -3.00 7.91 14.02
C TRP A 69 -1.72 7.21 13.53
N ALA A 70 -1.72 5.87 13.47
CA ALA A 70 -0.54 5.07 13.09
C ALA A 70 0.05 5.43 11.70
N ILE A 71 -0.75 5.99 10.79
CA ILE A 71 -0.32 6.34 9.42
C ILE A 71 -0.37 7.86 9.14
N CYS A 72 -0.57 8.66 10.19
CA CYS A 72 -0.74 10.11 10.13
C CYS A 72 0.62 10.83 10.00
N VAL A 73 1.11 10.97 8.76
CA VAL A 73 2.36 11.69 8.46
C VAL A 73 2.35 13.12 8.99
N TYR A 74 1.21 13.82 8.89
CA TYR A 74 1.03 15.18 9.42
C TYR A 74 1.49 15.28 10.88
N THR A 75 1.02 14.37 11.73
CA THR A 75 1.30 14.38 13.18
C THR A 75 2.69 13.86 13.48
N HIS A 76 3.06 12.69 12.94
CA HIS A 76 4.33 12.03 13.29
C HIS A 76 5.56 12.84 12.86
N LEU A 77 5.50 13.48 11.70
CA LEU A 77 6.61 14.27 11.19
C LEU A 77 6.84 15.53 12.03
N GLN A 78 5.78 16.22 12.45
CA GLN A 78 5.90 17.38 13.34
C GLN A 78 6.46 17.00 14.71
N ILE A 79 5.97 15.90 15.30
CA ILE A 79 6.48 15.38 16.57
C ILE A 79 7.97 15.05 16.44
N TRP A 80 8.34 14.35 15.36
CA TRP A 80 9.74 14.00 15.09
C TRP A 80 10.62 15.23 14.92
N MET A 81 10.21 16.22 14.12
CA MET A 81 11.00 17.43 13.90
C MET A 81 11.20 18.18 15.22
N LYS A 82 10.13 18.39 15.99
CA LYS A 82 10.22 19.04 17.30
C LYS A 82 11.12 18.27 18.27
N PHE A 83 10.98 16.95 18.34
CA PHE A 83 11.85 16.09 19.16
C PHE A 83 13.32 16.23 18.74
N SER A 84 13.57 16.25 17.43
CA SER A 84 14.92 16.40 16.89
C SER A 84 15.53 17.75 17.24
N GLU A 85 14.80 18.86 17.09
CA GLU A 85 15.29 20.19 17.47
C GLU A 85 15.64 20.28 18.96
N MET A 86 14.79 19.69 19.82
CA MET A 86 14.96 19.77 21.28
C MET A 86 16.03 18.82 21.82
N HIS A 87 16.19 17.63 21.25
CA HIS A 87 16.95 16.54 21.87
C HIS A 87 18.07 15.97 21.00
N ILE A 88 18.02 16.14 19.69
CA ILE A 88 18.99 15.59 18.75
C ILE A 88 19.93 16.73 18.31
N LEU A 89 19.39 17.73 17.61
CA LEU A 89 20.15 18.85 17.08
C LEU A 89 20.47 19.91 18.14
N CYS A 90 19.63 20.05 19.17
CA CYS A 90 19.73 21.11 20.18
C CYS A 90 19.74 22.54 19.57
N ARG A 91 19.12 22.68 18.39
CA ARG A 91 18.92 23.92 17.63
C ARG A 91 17.78 23.71 16.65
N ASN A 92 17.26 24.81 16.09
CA ASN A 92 16.28 24.75 15.00
C ASN A 92 16.91 24.14 13.75
N TYR A 93 16.07 23.52 12.90
CA TYR A 93 16.50 23.02 11.59
C TYR A 93 17.01 24.15 10.68
N GLU A 94 18.16 23.94 10.05
CA GLU A 94 18.62 24.73 8.92
C GLU A 94 18.09 24.14 7.60
N PRO A 95 17.92 24.94 6.54
CA PRO A 95 17.32 24.49 5.28
C PRO A 95 17.94 23.21 4.69
N ASP A 96 19.25 23.02 4.85
CA ASP A 96 20.00 21.89 4.28
C ASP A 96 20.17 20.70 5.23
N ASP A 97 19.69 20.80 6.48
CA ASP A 97 19.71 19.69 7.41
C ASP A 97 18.80 18.56 6.93
N PHE A 98 19.29 17.33 7.02
CA PHE A 98 18.48 16.15 6.79
C PHE A 98 17.49 15.93 7.92
N ILE A 99 16.25 15.62 7.56
CA ILE A 99 15.18 15.31 8.51
C ILE A 99 15.48 14.03 9.27
N PHE A 100 16.12 13.07 8.61
CA PHE A 100 16.59 11.83 9.21
C PHE A 100 18.10 11.78 9.07
N PRO A 101 18.85 12.43 9.97
CA PRO A 101 20.31 12.52 9.85
C PRO A 101 20.98 11.20 10.26
N THR A 102 22.25 11.04 9.89
CA THR A 102 23.07 9.93 10.39
C THR A 102 23.35 10.12 11.88
N ILE A 103 23.02 9.09 12.65
CA ILE A 103 23.31 8.98 14.09
C ILE A 103 24.41 7.93 14.25
N ASN A 104 25.59 8.37 14.69
CA ASN A 104 26.72 7.45 14.86
C ASN A 104 26.46 6.44 15.98
N ALA A 105 27.17 5.31 15.95
CA ALA A 105 26.96 4.15 16.84
C ALA A 105 27.01 4.49 18.35
N ASN A 106 27.69 5.58 18.72
CA ASN A 106 27.78 6.03 20.11
C ASN A 106 26.58 6.88 20.54
N GLY A 107 25.65 7.23 19.64
CA GLY A 107 24.50 8.09 19.92
C GLY A 107 24.83 9.55 20.23
N ILE A 108 26.12 9.90 20.34
CA ILE A 108 26.60 11.20 20.81
C ILE A 108 26.83 12.20 19.67
N THR A 109 27.23 11.73 18.48
CA THR A 109 27.51 12.61 17.33
C THR A 109 26.47 12.42 16.24
N ILE A 110 25.76 13.51 15.93
CA ILE A 110 24.77 13.60 14.87
C ILE A 110 25.37 14.40 13.73
N GLN A 111 25.33 13.83 12.52
CA GLN A 111 25.75 14.54 11.32
C GLN A 111 24.50 15.04 10.60
N SER A 112 24.07 16.26 10.92
CA SER A 112 22.85 16.85 10.34
C SER A 112 22.95 17.05 8.82
N THR A 113 24.17 17.11 8.29
CA THR A 113 24.49 17.24 6.87
C THR A 113 24.66 15.91 6.14
N GLN A 114 24.41 14.77 6.80
CA GLN A 114 24.41 13.46 6.15
C GLN A 114 23.09 12.72 6.37
N PRO A 115 22.48 12.17 5.31
CA PRO A 115 21.24 11.42 5.43
C PRO A 115 21.49 10.08 6.12
N ILE A 116 20.47 9.53 6.78
CA ILE A 116 20.52 8.18 7.33
C ILE A 116 20.73 7.13 6.23
N THR A 117 21.62 6.18 6.48
CA THR A 117 21.95 5.14 5.50
C THR A 117 20.83 4.11 5.34
N PRO A 118 20.66 3.50 4.16
CA PRO A 118 19.69 2.43 3.95
C PRO A 118 19.87 1.23 4.89
N GLU A 119 21.11 0.90 5.22
CA GLU A 119 21.46 -0.20 6.13
C GLU A 119 21.00 0.11 7.55
N ALA A 120 21.15 1.36 8.00
CA ALA A 120 20.66 1.80 9.30
C ALA A 120 19.14 1.74 9.37
N VAL A 121 18.43 2.19 8.33
CA VAL A 121 16.97 2.09 8.25
C VAL A 121 16.51 0.64 8.28
N GLN A 122 17.13 -0.24 7.49
CA GLN A 122 16.79 -1.66 7.47
C GLN A 122 17.03 -2.33 8.82
N LYS A 123 18.14 -1.99 9.50
CA LYS A 123 18.42 -2.48 10.86
C LYS A 123 17.38 -2.03 11.88
N MET A 124 16.89 -0.78 11.78
CA MET A 124 15.81 -0.29 12.63
C MET A 124 14.50 -1.03 12.36
N ILE A 125 14.14 -1.24 11.09
CA ILE A 125 12.95 -2.01 10.71
C ILE A 125 12.99 -3.41 11.32
N SER A 126 14.09 -4.14 11.13
CA SER A 126 14.26 -5.47 11.70
C SER A 126 14.12 -5.47 13.22
N LYS A 127 14.78 -4.51 13.90
CA LYS A 127 14.65 -4.39 15.36
C LYS A 127 13.20 -4.15 15.80
N PHE A 128 12.47 -3.27 15.12
CA PHE A 128 11.08 -2.98 15.45
C PHE A 128 10.15 -4.17 15.18
N THR A 129 10.35 -4.89 14.08
CA THR A 129 9.53 -6.06 13.73
C THR A 129 9.77 -7.22 14.69
N ASP A 130 11.04 -7.44 15.07
CA ASP A 130 11.41 -8.44 16.07
C ASP A 130 10.79 -8.10 17.44
N SER A 131 10.87 -6.82 17.83
CA SER A 131 10.28 -6.34 19.10
C SER A 131 8.75 -6.42 19.12
N ALA A 132 8.11 -6.28 17.96
CA ALA A 132 6.66 -6.41 17.81
C ALA A 132 6.21 -7.87 17.71
N GLY A 133 7.12 -8.85 17.69
CA GLY A 133 6.80 -10.27 17.52
C GLY A 133 6.14 -10.57 16.17
N THR A 134 6.37 -9.72 15.16
CA THR A 134 5.75 -9.90 13.84
C THR A 134 6.56 -10.92 13.04
N PRO A 135 5.97 -12.04 12.61
CA PRO A 135 6.70 -13.05 11.84
C PRO A 135 7.07 -12.51 10.45
N GLY A 136 8.27 -12.86 9.98
CA GLY A 136 8.74 -12.55 8.62
C GLY A 136 9.79 -11.45 8.54
N ALA A 137 10.42 -11.34 7.37
CA ALA A 137 11.46 -10.35 7.12
C ALA A 137 10.87 -9.11 6.43
N PHE A 138 10.67 -8.05 7.20
CA PHE A 138 10.20 -6.78 6.66
C PHE A 138 11.34 -6.00 6.03
N THR A 139 11.07 -5.46 4.85
CA THR A 139 11.98 -4.54 4.17
C THR A 139 11.32 -3.19 4.02
N MET A 140 12.11 -2.17 3.70
CA MET A 140 11.59 -0.84 3.36
C MET A 140 10.56 -0.88 2.22
N HIS A 141 10.65 -1.89 1.34
CA HIS A 141 9.70 -2.08 0.25
C HIS A 141 8.30 -2.48 0.73
N CYS A 142 8.21 -3.19 1.86
CA CYS A 142 6.95 -3.65 2.45
C CYS A 142 6.03 -2.47 2.80
N PHE A 143 6.56 -1.38 3.35
CA PHE A 143 5.74 -0.21 3.70
C PHE A 143 5.18 0.53 2.49
N ARG A 144 5.96 0.59 1.40
CA ARG A 144 5.50 1.17 0.13
C ARG A 144 4.40 0.32 -0.50
N ARG A 145 4.56 -1.01 -0.49
CA ARG A 145 3.58 -1.97 -1.00
C ARG A 145 2.32 -2.01 -0.15
N GLY A 146 2.48 -2.27 1.15
CA GLY A 146 1.40 -2.39 2.11
C GLY A 146 0.59 -1.09 2.25
N GLY A 147 1.23 0.08 2.16
CA GLY A 147 0.51 1.35 2.14
C GLY A 147 -0.38 1.50 0.89
N ALA A 148 0.14 1.11 -0.28
CA ALA A 148 -0.62 1.15 -1.53
C ALA A 148 -1.76 0.13 -1.53
N GLN A 149 -1.52 -1.09 -1.05
CA GLN A 149 -2.55 -2.10 -0.84
C GLN A 149 -3.60 -1.59 0.15
N PHE A 150 -3.19 -1.03 1.29
CA PHE A 150 -4.11 -0.49 2.28
C PHE A 150 -5.09 0.51 1.66
N ARG A 151 -4.60 1.53 0.97
CA ARG A 151 -5.49 2.49 0.31
C ARG A 151 -6.28 1.91 -0.85
N PHE A 152 -5.81 0.86 -1.50
CA PHE A 152 -6.53 0.27 -2.64
C PHE A 152 -7.64 -0.67 -2.20
N MET A 153 -7.45 -1.46 -1.13
CA MET A 153 -8.37 -2.55 -0.77
C MET A 153 -8.74 -2.63 0.72
N PHE A 154 -7.89 -2.18 1.66
CA PHE A 154 -8.13 -2.38 3.10
C PHE A 154 -8.65 -1.14 3.84
N ALA A 155 -8.61 0.03 3.20
CA ALA A 155 -9.23 1.22 3.75
C ALA A 155 -10.75 1.07 3.69
N SER A 156 -11.45 1.68 4.65
CA SER A 156 -12.89 1.67 4.68
C SER A 156 -13.49 2.29 3.41
N ILE A 157 -14.73 1.92 3.11
CA ILE A 157 -15.45 2.40 1.93
C ILE A 157 -15.53 3.95 1.98
N GLY A 158 -15.11 4.60 0.90
CA GLY A 158 -14.98 6.05 0.81
C GLY A 158 -13.59 6.60 1.18
N GLU A 159 -12.74 5.80 1.83
CA GLU A 159 -11.33 6.11 2.09
C GLU A 159 -10.36 5.36 1.15
N GLN A 160 -10.90 4.45 0.35
CA GLN A 160 -10.20 3.75 -0.72
C GLN A 160 -9.86 4.68 -1.88
N TRP A 161 -8.71 4.43 -2.51
CA TRP A 161 -8.17 5.22 -3.60
C TRP A 161 -8.30 4.49 -4.93
N THR A 162 -8.63 5.25 -5.96
CA THR A 162 -8.60 4.78 -7.34
C THR A 162 -7.19 4.38 -7.75
N LEU A 163 -7.05 3.48 -8.73
CA LEU A 163 -5.74 3.12 -9.28
C LEU A 163 -4.96 4.34 -9.79
N ALA A 164 -5.64 5.37 -10.30
CA ALA A 164 -5.02 6.61 -10.73
C ALA A 164 -4.37 7.37 -9.54
N GLN A 165 -5.07 7.47 -8.42
CA GLN A 165 -4.52 8.03 -7.18
C GLN A 165 -3.36 7.19 -6.65
N ILE A 166 -3.50 5.85 -6.62
CA ILE A 166 -2.42 4.96 -6.18
C ILE A 166 -1.17 5.20 -7.03
N ARG A 167 -1.34 5.16 -8.36
CA ARG A 167 -0.29 5.37 -9.35
C ARG A 167 0.41 6.71 -9.17
N TRP A 168 -0.35 7.77 -8.96
CA TRP A 168 0.17 9.12 -8.75
C TRP A 168 0.95 9.22 -7.44
N TRP A 169 0.36 8.75 -6.35
CA TRP A 169 0.95 8.87 -5.01
C TRP A 169 2.26 8.10 -4.88
N GLY A 170 2.30 6.83 -5.29
CA GLY A 170 3.55 6.07 -5.29
C GLY A 170 4.47 6.37 -6.48
N GLY A 171 4.07 7.29 -7.36
CA GLY A 171 4.81 7.82 -8.52
C GLY A 171 5.37 6.77 -9.45
N TRP A 172 4.47 5.92 -9.88
CA TRP A 172 4.69 5.11 -11.07
C TRP A 172 4.68 6.00 -12.31
N ALA A 173 5.47 5.63 -13.32
CA ALA A 173 5.58 6.45 -14.52
C ALA A 173 4.32 6.30 -15.41
N SER A 174 3.95 7.34 -16.15
CA SER A 174 2.77 7.34 -17.04
C SER A 174 2.84 6.30 -18.17
N ASN A 175 4.05 5.82 -18.50
CA ASN A 175 4.26 4.75 -19.48
C ASN A 175 4.36 3.34 -18.87
N GLU A 176 4.31 3.22 -17.54
CA GLU A 176 4.25 1.92 -16.88
C GLU A 176 2.88 1.29 -17.08
N LYS A 177 2.85 0.01 -17.46
CA LYS A 177 1.60 -0.69 -17.78
C LYS A 177 0.77 -0.89 -16.51
N TRP A 178 -0.54 -0.69 -16.62
CA TRP A 178 -1.48 -0.94 -15.52
C TRP A 178 -1.36 -2.36 -14.97
N ASP A 179 -1.14 -3.35 -15.83
CA ASP A 179 -0.94 -4.76 -15.43
C ASP A 179 0.24 -4.95 -14.47
N THR A 180 1.28 -4.11 -14.57
CA THR A 180 2.43 -4.16 -13.66
C THR A 180 2.05 -3.63 -12.29
N LEU A 181 1.27 -2.54 -12.24
CA LEU A 181 0.77 -1.99 -10.98
C LEU A 181 -0.24 -2.94 -10.31
N ILE A 182 -1.15 -3.52 -11.08
CA ILE A 182 -2.13 -4.48 -10.55
C ILE A 182 -1.43 -5.73 -10.03
N ARG A 183 -0.50 -6.31 -10.79
CA ARG A 183 0.35 -7.40 -10.27
C ARG A 183 1.08 -6.96 -9.01
N TYR A 184 1.67 -5.77 -9.01
CA TYR A 184 2.35 -5.27 -7.82
C TYR A 184 1.46 -5.26 -6.56
N LEU A 185 0.18 -4.92 -6.70
CA LEU A 185 -0.79 -4.89 -5.61
C LEU A 185 -1.33 -6.28 -5.23
N LEU A 186 -1.43 -7.22 -6.18
CA LEU A 186 -2.12 -8.50 -6.00
C LEU A 186 -1.20 -9.73 -5.83
N ASP A 187 0.05 -9.68 -6.27
CA ASP A 187 0.94 -10.86 -6.38
C ASP A 187 1.22 -11.55 -5.02
N GLU A 188 1.20 -10.81 -3.91
CA GLU A 188 1.33 -11.38 -2.55
C GLU A 188 0.01 -11.89 -1.97
N LEU A 189 -1.15 -11.45 -2.46
CA LEU A 189 -2.45 -11.90 -1.94
C LEU A 189 -2.79 -13.31 -2.42
N ASN A 190 -2.35 -13.65 -3.62
CA ASN A 190 -2.53 -14.97 -4.20
C ASN A 190 -1.85 -16.09 -3.38
N THR A 191 -0.93 -15.76 -2.47
CA THR A 191 -0.32 -16.76 -1.56
C THR A 191 -1.10 -16.98 -0.25
N TYR A 192 -2.09 -16.14 0.05
CA TYR A 192 -2.89 -16.25 1.27
C TYR A 192 -4.25 -16.92 1.03
N GLU A 193 -4.76 -16.88 -0.19
CA GLU A 193 -6.03 -17.49 -0.57
C GLU A 193 -5.79 -18.92 -1.12
N GLU A 194 -5.77 -19.92 -0.24
CA GLU A 194 -5.53 -21.33 -0.63
C GLU A 194 -6.83 -22.15 -0.76
N ASP A 195 -7.94 -21.69 -0.20
CA ASP A 195 -9.23 -22.39 -0.19
C ASP A 195 -10.38 -21.51 -0.69
N HIS A 196 -10.89 -21.85 -1.87
CA HIS A 196 -12.04 -21.20 -2.51
C HIS A 196 -13.24 -22.14 -2.67
N SER A 197 -13.26 -23.27 -1.96
CA SER A 197 -14.28 -24.31 -2.12
C SER A 197 -15.71 -23.78 -1.93
N ASP A 198 -15.89 -22.81 -1.04
CA ASP A 198 -17.18 -22.19 -0.72
C ASP A 198 -17.38 -20.82 -1.42
N ALA A 199 -16.59 -20.44 -2.42
CA ALA A 199 -16.68 -19.11 -3.06
C ALA A 199 -18.03 -18.81 -3.73
N LEU A 200 -18.80 -19.85 -4.07
CA LEU A 200 -20.16 -19.72 -4.62
C LEU A 200 -21.26 -20.02 -3.58
N ALA A 201 -20.89 -20.21 -2.31
CA ALA A 201 -21.87 -20.41 -1.26
C ALA A 201 -22.77 -19.17 -1.15
N PRO A 202 -24.11 -19.33 -1.14
CA PRO A 202 -25.04 -18.19 -1.04
C PRO A 202 -24.87 -17.38 0.25
N ILE A 203 -24.26 -17.98 1.26
CA ILE A 203 -23.95 -17.38 2.55
C ILE A 203 -22.44 -17.55 2.71
N ASP A 204 -21.73 -16.42 2.72
CA ASP A 204 -20.29 -16.43 2.98
C ASP A 204 -20.05 -16.75 4.46
N ARG A 205 -19.84 -18.03 4.74
CA ARG A 205 -19.56 -18.53 6.10
C ARG A 205 -18.19 -18.10 6.61
N LYS A 206 -17.32 -17.62 5.71
CA LYS A 206 -15.97 -17.13 5.97
C LYS A 206 -15.88 -15.63 5.69
N ALA A 207 -17.00 -14.91 5.76
CA ALA A 207 -17.00 -13.47 5.51
C ALA A 207 -15.95 -12.76 6.37
N TYR A 208 -15.76 -13.15 7.63
CA TYR A 208 -14.73 -12.58 8.51
C TYR A 208 -13.28 -12.89 8.09
N GLU A 209 -13.05 -13.89 7.24
CA GLU A 209 -11.75 -14.27 6.67
C GLU A 209 -11.52 -13.65 5.28
N SER A 210 -12.60 -13.24 4.60
CA SER A 210 -12.56 -12.64 3.27
C SER A 210 -12.09 -11.19 3.30
N HIS A 211 -11.24 -10.81 2.34
CA HIS A 211 -10.75 -9.43 2.21
C HIS A 211 -11.86 -8.42 1.84
N ALA A 212 -13.02 -8.87 1.36
CA ALA A 212 -14.17 -8.04 1.01
C ALA A 212 -15.22 -7.97 2.14
N SER A 213 -14.91 -8.45 3.34
CA SER A 213 -15.84 -8.58 4.47
C SER A 213 -16.55 -7.28 4.85
N GLU A 214 -15.83 -6.17 4.90
CA GLU A 214 -16.39 -4.86 5.25
C GLU A 214 -17.44 -4.40 4.21
N ALA A 215 -17.26 -4.77 2.94
CA ALA A 215 -18.25 -4.52 1.90
C ALA A 215 -19.47 -5.44 2.03
N ALA A 216 -19.30 -6.65 2.57
CA ALA A 216 -20.40 -7.56 2.89
C ALA A 216 -21.18 -7.09 4.13
N GLU A 217 -20.50 -6.56 5.16
CA GLU A 217 -21.14 -6.01 6.37
C GLU A 217 -21.91 -4.71 6.09
N MET A 218 -21.41 -3.89 5.15
CA MET A 218 -22.06 -2.64 4.71
C MET A 218 -22.98 -2.84 3.50
N ALA A 219 -23.17 -4.09 3.06
CA ALA A 219 -24.11 -4.39 1.99
C ALA A 219 -25.53 -4.00 2.45
N PRO A 220 -26.33 -3.35 1.59
CA PRO A 220 -27.73 -3.14 1.91
C PRO A 220 -28.38 -4.50 2.18
N LEU A 221 -29.13 -4.58 3.28
CA LEU A 221 -29.86 -5.77 3.72
C LEU A 221 -30.55 -6.43 2.52
N SER A 222 -30.27 -7.71 2.25
CA SER A 222 -30.90 -8.38 1.11
C SER A 222 -32.41 -8.44 1.29
N THR A 223 -33.17 -8.52 0.20
CA THR A 223 -34.64 -8.62 0.26
C THR A 223 -35.09 -9.81 1.11
N SER A 224 -34.37 -10.94 1.08
CA SER A 224 -34.65 -12.10 1.91
C SER A 224 -34.38 -11.87 3.39
N GLU A 225 -33.26 -11.22 3.74
CA GLU A 225 -32.92 -10.88 5.12
C GLU A 225 -33.88 -9.82 5.67
N GLY A 226 -34.24 -8.83 4.86
CA GLY A 226 -35.27 -7.85 5.15
C GLY A 226 -36.61 -8.50 5.44
N CYS A 227 -37.09 -9.38 4.55
CA CYS A 227 -38.31 -10.15 4.79
C CYS A 227 -38.25 -10.99 6.07
N GLY A 228 -37.09 -11.59 6.39
CA GLY A 228 -36.88 -12.33 7.64
C GLY A 228 -36.95 -11.43 8.88
N LEU A 229 -36.27 -10.29 8.84
CA LEU A 229 -36.29 -9.29 9.92
C LEU A 229 -37.71 -8.76 10.16
N PHE A 230 -38.44 -8.43 9.09
CA PHE A 230 -39.83 -7.98 9.18
C PHE A 230 -40.76 -9.04 9.78
N LYS A 231 -40.59 -10.32 9.41
CA LYS A 231 -41.36 -11.42 10.03
C LYS A 231 -41.07 -11.55 11.53
N LEU A 232 -39.79 -11.45 11.93
CA LEU A 232 -39.41 -11.49 13.34
C LEU A 232 -39.99 -10.32 14.14
N VAL A 233 -39.96 -9.12 13.57
CA VAL A 233 -40.56 -7.93 14.18
C VAL A 233 -42.07 -8.09 14.31
N ASP A 234 -42.75 -8.57 13.27
CA ASP A 234 -44.20 -8.81 13.26
C ASP A 234 -44.63 -9.83 14.33
N GLU A 235 -43.90 -10.95 14.44
CA GLU A 235 -44.15 -11.96 15.47
C GLU A 235 -43.85 -11.45 16.89
N SER A 236 -42.81 -10.63 17.07
CA SER A 236 -42.51 -10.00 18.35
C SER A 236 -43.61 -9.03 18.77
N ILE A 237 -44.10 -8.19 17.84
CA ILE A 237 -45.21 -7.26 18.08
C ILE A 237 -46.47 -8.03 18.45
N LYS A 238 -46.85 -9.07 17.69
CA LYS A 238 -48.02 -9.93 18.00
C LYS A 238 -47.92 -10.54 19.39
N THR A 239 -46.73 -11.02 19.76
CA THR A 239 -46.48 -11.63 21.07
C THR A 239 -46.63 -10.62 22.21
N GLN A 240 -46.00 -9.44 22.07
CA GLN A 240 -46.14 -8.37 23.08
C GLN A 240 -47.59 -7.89 23.20
N PHE A 241 -48.31 -7.76 22.09
CA PHE A 241 -49.71 -7.36 22.08
C PHE A 241 -50.61 -8.39 22.76
N SER A 242 -50.39 -9.69 22.51
CA SER A 242 -51.12 -10.78 23.15
C SER A 242 -50.90 -10.80 24.67
N VAL A 243 -49.65 -10.63 25.12
CA VAL A 243 -49.30 -10.54 26.54
C VAL A 243 -49.95 -9.32 27.18
N ALA A 244 -49.82 -8.13 26.57
CA ALA A 244 -50.48 -6.92 27.07
C ALA A 244 -51.99 -7.08 27.15
N PHE A 245 -52.62 -7.66 26.12
CA PHE A 245 -54.07 -7.88 26.09
C PHE A 245 -54.54 -8.86 27.19
N SER A 246 -53.77 -9.92 27.45
CA SER A 246 -54.06 -10.87 28.53
C SER A 246 -53.95 -10.25 29.93
N HIS A 247 -53.13 -9.20 30.11
CA HIS A 247 -53.01 -8.45 31.36
C HIS A 247 -54.10 -7.40 31.55
N PHE A 248 -54.66 -6.84 30.47
CA PHE A 248 -55.71 -5.82 30.52
C PHE A 248 -57.13 -6.39 30.61
N LEU A 249 -57.33 -7.69 30.38
CA LEU A 249 -58.62 -8.32 30.63
C LEU A 249 -58.85 -8.53 32.14
N PRO A 250 -59.89 -7.91 32.74
CA PRO A 250 -60.20 -8.10 34.15
C PRO A 250 -60.50 -9.58 34.41
N ARG A 251 -59.84 -10.17 35.41
CA ARG A 251 -59.95 -11.58 35.82
C ARG A 251 -61.31 -11.98 36.41
N GLY A 252 -62.39 -11.28 36.06
CA GLY A 252 -63.70 -11.43 36.70
C GLY A 252 -64.90 -10.91 35.89
N ALA A 253 -64.82 -10.83 34.56
CA ALA A 253 -66.00 -10.56 33.76
C ALA A 253 -66.80 -11.86 33.50
N PRO A 254 -68.10 -11.92 33.85
CA PRO A 254 -68.92 -13.11 33.66
C PRO A 254 -69.08 -13.46 32.18
N GLN A 255 -68.98 -14.76 31.88
CA GLN A 255 -69.18 -15.36 30.57
C GLN A 255 -70.56 -14.97 30.01
N GLY A 256 -70.61 -14.02 29.08
CA GLY A 256 -71.90 -13.58 28.54
C GLY A 256 -71.89 -12.67 27.32
N PHE A 257 -70.73 -12.26 26.79
CA PHE A 257 -70.69 -11.45 25.58
C PHE A 257 -69.82 -12.10 24.51
N ALA A 258 -70.47 -12.53 23.44
CA ALA A 258 -69.85 -12.93 22.20
C ALA A 258 -69.08 -11.74 21.62
N VAL A 259 -67.75 -11.81 21.64
CA VAL A 259 -66.88 -10.84 20.96
C VAL A 259 -67.02 -11.12 19.46
N SER A 260 -67.73 -10.25 18.74
CA SER A 260 -67.78 -10.29 17.28
C SER A 260 -66.38 -10.10 16.72
N GLN A 261 -66.02 -10.98 15.78
CA GLN A 261 -64.81 -10.89 14.97
C GLN A 261 -64.65 -9.48 14.40
N PHE A 262 -63.62 -8.76 14.84
CA PHE A 262 -63.17 -7.55 14.14
C PHE A 262 -62.49 -7.98 12.85
N SER A 263 -63.21 -7.83 11.74
CA SER A 263 -62.66 -7.91 10.40
C SER A 263 -61.70 -6.73 10.19
N SER A 264 -60.44 -7.02 9.86
CA SER A 264 -59.48 -5.97 9.46
C SER A 264 -59.96 -5.28 8.18
N PRO A 265 -59.86 -3.95 8.06
CA PRO A 265 -60.17 -3.28 6.81
C PRO A 265 -59.07 -3.57 5.78
N LEU A 266 -59.49 -4.05 4.62
CA LEU A 266 -58.70 -4.11 3.40
C LEU A 266 -58.08 -2.73 3.12
N VAL A 267 -56.75 -2.66 3.11
CA VAL A 267 -56.02 -1.52 2.54
C VAL A 267 -56.21 -1.57 1.03
N GLN A 268 -57.14 -0.75 0.55
CA GLN A 268 -57.41 -0.58 -0.87
C GLN A 268 -56.31 0.32 -1.46
N GLY A 269 -55.43 -0.27 -2.26
CA GLY A 269 -54.35 0.43 -2.94
C GLY A 269 -54.91 1.44 -3.94
N HIS A 270 -54.72 2.73 -3.66
CA HIS A 270 -54.93 3.80 -4.63
C HIS A 270 -53.75 3.82 -5.62
N TYR A 271 -54.00 3.36 -6.85
CA TYR A 271 -53.13 3.63 -7.98
C TYR A 271 -53.19 5.13 -8.32
N LEU A 272 -52.11 5.86 -8.05
CA LEU A 272 -51.92 7.21 -8.56
C LEU A 272 -51.58 7.14 -10.06
N HIS A 273 -52.55 7.53 -10.88
CA HIS A 273 -52.34 7.83 -12.29
C HIS A 273 -51.44 9.07 -12.44
N PHE A 274 -50.25 8.90 -13.00
CA PHE A 274 -49.42 9.98 -13.51
C PHE A 274 -49.97 10.45 -14.88
N PRO A 275 -50.28 11.75 -15.09
CA PRO A 275 -50.39 12.28 -16.42
C PRO A 275 -49.01 12.72 -16.93
N ALA A 276 -48.55 12.05 -17.99
CA ALA A 276 -47.43 12.50 -18.80
C ALA A 276 -47.89 13.72 -19.63
N SER A 277 -47.34 14.89 -19.32
CA SER A 277 -47.45 16.08 -20.16
C SER A 277 -46.06 16.48 -20.60
N PHE A 278 -45.67 16.07 -21.82
CA PHE A 278 -44.54 16.65 -22.53
C PHE A 278 -45.00 18.00 -23.08
N ALA A 279 -44.47 19.10 -22.55
CA ALA A 279 -44.53 20.41 -23.17
C ALA A 279 -43.10 20.94 -23.32
N SER A 280 -42.65 21.01 -24.56
CA SER A 280 -41.39 21.59 -24.99
C SER A 280 -41.34 23.08 -24.64
N PHE A 281 -40.35 23.49 -23.86
CA PHE A 281 -40.02 24.91 -23.67
C PHE A 281 -38.72 25.22 -24.41
N THR A 282 -38.84 25.99 -25.49
CA THR A 282 -37.74 26.66 -26.18
C THR A 282 -37.32 27.87 -25.34
N GLN A 283 -36.10 27.83 -24.80
CA GLN A 283 -35.53 28.91 -23.99
C GLN A 283 -34.77 29.89 -24.89
N THR A 284 -35.35 31.06 -25.14
CA THR A 284 -34.64 32.23 -25.70
C THR A 284 -33.99 33.00 -24.56
N HIS A 285 -32.66 32.96 -24.48
CA HIS A 285 -31.85 33.81 -23.60
C HIS A 285 -31.83 35.24 -24.16
N GLN A 286 -32.44 36.19 -23.44
CA GLN A 286 -32.11 37.60 -23.54
C GLN A 286 -31.53 38.07 -22.21
N SER A 287 -30.30 38.54 -22.26
CA SER A 287 -29.60 39.25 -21.19
C SER A 287 -30.21 40.62 -20.94
N PRO A 288 -30.01 41.18 -19.74
CA PRO A 288 -29.67 42.59 -19.68
C PRO A 288 -28.43 42.89 -18.80
N PRO A 289 -27.87 44.12 -18.95
CA PRO A 289 -26.46 44.39 -18.67
C PRO A 289 -26.22 45.33 -17.47
N LEU A 290 -24.94 45.35 -17.00
CA LEU A 290 -24.16 46.45 -16.36
C LEU A 290 -24.77 47.11 -15.10
N ALA A 291 -24.07 47.47 -14.02
CA ALA A 291 -22.75 48.08 -13.87
C ALA A 291 -22.40 48.14 -12.34
N PRO A 292 -21.27 48.76 -11.92
CA PRO A 292 -20.55 48.44 -10.68
C PRO A 292 -20.95 49.30 -9.48
N PHE A 293 -20.68 48.80 -8.27
CA PHE A 293 -20.59 49.63 -7.07
C PHE A 293 -19.30 49.32 -6.30
N LEU A 294 -18.42 50.31 -6.28
CA LEU A 294 -17.39 50.50 -5.26
C LEU A 294 -18.10 50.93 -3.98
N GLN A 295 -17.85 50.27 -2.86
CA GLN A 295 -17.98 50.93 -1.57
C GLN A 295 -17.06 50.35 -0.50
N THR A 296 -16.07 51.18 -0.18
CA THR A 296 -15.23 51.16 1.00
C THR A 296 -16.08 51.34 2.25
N TYR A 297 -16.00 50.43 3.21
CA TYR A 297 -16.33 50.72 4.61
C TYR A 297 -15.38 49.95 5.53
N ALA A 298 -14.50 50.70 6.17
CA ALA A 298 -13.89 50.33 7.44
C ALA A 298 -14.96 50.52 8.52
N HIS A 299 -15.13 49.55 9.42
CA HIS A 299 -15.47 49.82 10.82
C HIS A 299 -15.06 48.64 11.70
N GLN A 300 -14.23 48.98 12.68
CA GLN A 300 -13.86 48.22 13.86
C GLN A 300 -15.11 47.85 14.65
N PHE A 301 -15.25 46.60 15.10
CA PHE A 301 -15.91 46.27 16.37
C PHE A 301 -15.40 44.91 16.87
N LEU A 302 -14.68 44.94 18.00
CA LEU A 302 -14.42 43.80 18.87
C LEU A 302 -15.67 43.52 19.71
N PRO A 303 -16.03 42.25 19.95
CA PRO A 303 -16.74 41.88 21.16
C PRO A 303 -15.83 41.09 22.11
N SER A 304 -15.80 41.60 23.34
CA SER A 304 -15.24 40.97 24.53
C SER A 304 -16.02 39.70 24.88
N VAL A 305 -15.33 38.57 25.03
CA VAL A 305 -15.92 37.30 25.49
C VAL A 305 -15.80 37.24 27.02
N GLN A 306 -16.94 37.37 27.70
CA GLN A 306 -17.08 37.08 29.13
C GLN A 306 -16.91 35.59 29.40
N ARG A 307 -16.00 35.24 30.32
CA ARG A 307 -15.89 33.91 30.92
C ARG A 307 -17.03 33.69 31.91
N VAL A 308 -17.74 32.57 31.77
CA VAL A 308 -18.69 32.05 32.77
C VAL A 308 -17.98 30.95 33.56
N PRO A 309 -18.09 30.89 34.91
CA PRO A 309 -17.43 29.86 35.69
C PRO A 309 -18.25 28.55 35.68
N PHE A 310 -17.55 27.43 35.46
CA PHE A 310 -18.09 26.09 35.63
C PHE A 310 -18.23 25.76 37.12
N SER A 311 -19.46 25.49 37.55
CA SER A 311 -19.79 24.89 38.83
C SER A 311 -19.93 23.37 38.69
N ASN A 312 -19.15 22.63 39.48
CA ASN A 312 -19.29 21.19 39.72
C ASN A 312 -20.65 20.85 40.37
N PRO A 313 -21.27 19.74 40.00
CA PRO A 313 -22.14 19.00 40.90
C PRO A 313 -21.51 17.66 41.30
N SER A 314 -21.36 17.47 42.60
CA SER A 314 -21.00 16.20 43.23
C SER A 314 -22.16 15.21 43.23
N SER A 315 -21.78 13.94 43.09
CA SER A 315 -22.34 12.73 43.74
C SER A 315 -23.86 12.49 43.67
N LEU A 316 -24.26 11.58 42.78
CA LEU A 316 -25.36 10.66 43.04
C LEU A 316 -24.81 9.23 43.10
N VAL A 317 -24.94 8.65 44.28
CA VAL A 317 -24.74 7.24 44.58
C VAL A 317 -25.93 6.49 43.98
N LEU A 318 -25.67 5.49 43.14
CA LEU A 318 -26.66 4.52 42.70
C LEU A 318 -26.15 3.12 43.04
N ASP A 319 -26.98 2.37 43.74
CA ASP A 319 -26.73 1.04 44.26
C ASP A 319 -26.40 0.02 43.16
N THR A 320 -25.27 -0.66 43.34
CA THR A 320 -24.82 -1.77 42.50
C THR A 320 -25.59 -3.03 42.85
N VAL A 321 -26.54 -3.43 42.00
CA VAL A 321 -27.13 -4.77 42.03
C VAL A 321 -26.16 -5.74 41.34
N SER A 322 -25.59 -6.65 42.12
CA SER A 322 -24.69 -7.71 41.66
C SER A 322 -25.43 -8.77 40.85
N VAL A 323 -25.03 -8.97 39.60
CA VAL A 323 -25.44 -10.10 38.74
C VAL A 323 -24.28 -11.11 38.70
N PRO A 324 -24.52 -12.41 38.91
CA PRO A 324 -23.46 -13.42 38.91
C PRO A 324 -22.94 -13.66 37.49
N TYR A 325 -21.62 -13.54 37.33
CA TYR A 325 -20.89 -13.88 36.11
C TYR A 325 -20.88 -15.40 35.93
N ALA A 326 -21.55 -15.87 34.88
CA ALA A 326 -21.36 -17.23 34.37
C ALA A 326 -19.98 -17.32 33.68
N THR A 327 -19.15 -18.22 34.16
CA THR A 327 -17.85 -18.57 33.59
C THR A 327 -18.03 -19.26 32.23
N GLY A 328 -17.95 -18.47 31.15
CA GLY A 328 -17.77 -18.99 29.79
C GLY A 328 -16.32 -19.43 29.54
N PRO A 329 -16.07 -20.36 28.59
CA PRO A 329 -14.74 -20.90 28.34
C PRO A 329 -13.82 -19.86 27.70
N SER A 330 -12.58 -19.85 28.16
CA SER A 330 -11.49 -18.96 27.73
C SER A 330 -11.25 -19.03 26.21
N LYS A 331 -11.31 -17.88 25.54
CA LYS A 331 -10.86 -17.73 24.14
C LYS A 331 -9.33 -17.82 24.10
N ALA A 332 -8.82 -18.93 23.60
CA ALA A 332 -7.40 -19.07 23.25
C ALA A 332 -7.12 -18.28 21.97
N THR A 333 -6.16 -17.35 22.03
CA THR A 333 -5.66 -16.59 20.88
C THR A 333 -4.76 -17.50 20.03
N TYR A 334 -4.82 -17.33 18.70
CA TYR A 334 -4.14 -18.14 17.67
C TYR A 334 -2.62 -18.36 17.88
N ALA A 335 -1.96 -17.53 18.70
CA ALA A 335 -0.53 -17.65 19.03
C ALA A 335 -0.18 -18.88 19.90
N GLN A 336 -1.15 -19.50 20.59
CA GLN A 336 -0.88 -20.63 21.50
C GLN A 336 -0.97 -22.02 20.83
N LEU A 337 -1.60 -22.15 19.65
CA LEU A 337 -1.69 -23.42 18.92
C LEU A 337 -0.47 -23.71 18.02
N ALA A 338 0.39 -22.72 17.79
CA ALA A 338 1.59 -22.88 16.95
C ALA A 338 2.83 -23.42 17.72
N ALA A 339 2.77 -23.59 19.05
CA ALA A 339 3.93 -23.89 19.89
C ALA A 339 4.15 -25.39 20.18
N THR A 340 3.32 -26.30 19.66
CA THR A 340 3.43 -27.75 19.92
C THR A 340 3.50 -28.57 18.63
N VAL A 341 4.46 -28.23 17.76
CA VAL A 341 4.96 -29.20 16.77
C VAL A 341 6.49 -29.15 16.77
N SER A 342 7.07 -29.97 17.63
CA SER A 342 8.44 -30.42 17.50
C SER A 342 8.53 -31.44 16.36
N HIS A 343 9.07 -31.06 15.21
CA HIS A 343 9.54 -32.04 14.22
C HIS A 343 10.80 -31.60 13.46
N PRO A 344 11.63 -32.59 13.04
CA PRO A 344 13.00 -32.40 12.63
C PRO A 344 13.13 -31.96 11.18
N SER A 345 14.30 -31.38 10.89
CA SER A 345 14.83 -31.06 9.58
C SER A 345 14.65 -32.18 8.54
N LYS A 346 13.96 -31.89 7.44
CA LYS A 346 14.35 -32.17 6.04
C LYS A 346 13.24 -31.65 5.11
N SER A 347 13.58 -30.63 4.33
CA SER A 347 12.73 -30.04 3.31
C SER A 347 12.55 -31.01 2.14
N SER A 348 11.37 -31.61 2.04
CA SER A 348 10.87 -32.19 0.80
C SER A 348 9.52 -31.52 0.52
N GLY A 349 9.56 -30.45 -0.28
CA GLY A 349 8.35 -29.80 -0.78
C GLY A 349 7.65 -30.71 -1.79
N ILE A 350 6.35 -30.89 -1.60
CA ILE A 350 5.46 -31.61 -2.52
C ILE A 350 5.25 -30.70 -3.74
N LEU A 351 5.76 -31.12 -4.91
CA LEU A 351 5.62 -30.41 -6.18
C LEU A 351 4.34 -30.83 -6.91
N LEU A 352 3.64 -29.86 -7.50
CA LEU A 352 2.56 -30.08 -8.47
C LEU A 352 3.05 -30.94 -9.66
N PRO A 353 2.27 -31.95 -10.11
CA PRO A 353 2.60 -32.72 -11.29
C PRO A 353 2.27 -31.91 -12.55
N GLY A 354 3.29 -31.34 -13.19
CA GLY A 354 3.15 -30.76 -14.54
C GLY A 354 4.12 -29.64 -14.92
N LEU A 355 4.71 -28.92 -13.95
CA LEU A 355 5.81 -28.01 -14.27
C LEU A 355 7.12 -28.81 -14.30
N ALA A 356 7.56 -29.14 -15.52
CA ALA A 356 8.90 -29.63 -15.79
C ALA A 356 9.93 -28.79 -15.01
N HIS A 357 10.81 -29.46 -14.26
CA HIS A 357 11.89 -28.85 -13.50
C HIS A 357 12.53 -27.70 -14.28
N LEU A 358 12.41 -26.47 -13.76
CA LEU A 358 13.08 -25.32 -14.34
C LEU A 358 14.58 -25.62 -14.37
N PRO A 359 15.24 -25.46 -15.53
CA PRO A 359 16.66 -25.78 -15.65
C PRO A 359 17.48 -24.86 -14.75
N VAL A 360 18.45 -25.43 -14.04
CA VAL A 360 19.34 -24.69 -13.14
C VAL A 360 20.55 -24.20 -13.91
N ILE A 361 20.98 -22.95 -13.65
CA ILE A 361 22.28 -22.44 -14.11
C ILE A 361 23.29 -22.74 -13.00
N PRO A 362 24.33 -23.55 -13.23
CA PRO A 362 25.34 -23.83 -12.24
C PRO A 362 26.00 -22.57 -11.70
N LYS A 363 26.30 -22.59 -10.40
CA LYS A 363 27.20 -21.61 -9.80
C LYS A 363 28.60 -21.84 -10.36
N ILE A 364 29.25 -20.76 -10.78
CA ILE A 364 30.61 -20.81 -11.29
C ILE A 364 31.56 -20.52 -10.14
N SER A 365 32.54 -21.39 -9.95
CA SER A 365 33.59 -21.19 -8.95
C SER A 365 34.40 -19.94 -9.29
N PRO A 366 34.70 -19.08 -8.30
CA PRO A 366 35.55 -17.93 -8.52
C PRO A 366 36.98 -18.38 -8.86
N GLY A 367 37.61 -17.71 -9.82
CA GLY A 367 38.99 -17.99 -10.21
C GLY A 367 39.35 -17.45 -11.58
N PRO A 368 40.66 -17.43 -11.93
CA PRO A 368 41.13 -16.95 -13.23
C PRO A 368 40.59 -17.78 -14.40
N ASP A 369 40.35 -19.06 -14.19
CA ASP A 369 39.80 -20.00 -15.19
C ASP A 369 38.27 -20.11 -15.15
N ALA A 370 37.58 -19.29 -14.35
CA ALA A 370 36.13 -19.36 -14.20
C ALA A 370 35.37 -19.20 -15.53
N TRP A 371 35.93 -18.44 -16.48
CA TRP A 371 35.34 -18.27 -17.80
C TRP A 371 35.38 -19.56 -18.64
N LYS A 372 36.34 -20.47 -18.43
CA LYS A 372 36.38 -21.76 -19.13
C LYS A 372 35.19 -22.62 -18.74
N GLN A 373 34.78 -22.57 -17.47
CA GLN A 373 33.56 -23.23 -17.02
C GLN A 373 32.32 -22.66 -17.71
N VAL A 374 32.26 -21.34 -17.93
CA VAL A 374 31.17 -20.71 -18.71
C VAL A 374 31.12 -21.29 -20.13
N ILE A 375 32.26 -21.47 -20.80
CA ILE A 375 32.31 -22.08 -22.14
C ILE A 375 31.85 -23.53 -22.10
N LEU A 376 32.28 -24.30 -21.10
CA LEU A 376 31.86 -25.69 -20.92
C LEU A 376 30.35 -25.79 -20.70
N ASP A 377 29.78 -24.95 -19.84
CA ASP A 377 28.34 -24.91 -19.53
C ASP A 377 27.51 -24.46 -20.74
N TRP A 378 28.12 -23.61 -21.58
CA TRP A 378 27.53 -23.18 -22.83
C TRP A 378 27.43 -24.31 -23.85
N ASP A 379 28.46 -25.14 -23.97
CA ASP A 379 28.55 -26.18 -24.99
C ASP A 379 27.97 -27.52 -24.57
N LYS A 380 28.06 -27.88 -23.29
CA LYS A 380 27.75 -29.21 -22.77
C LYS A 380 26.81 -29.12 -21.57
N ALA A 381 25.95 -30.14 -21.44
CA ALA A 381 25.22 -30.40 -20.22
C ALA A 381 26.19 -30.99 -19.17
N ASP A 382 25.92 -30.72 -17.91
CA ASP A 382 26.63 -31.28 -16.77
C ASP A 382 25.63 -31.71 -15.68
N PRO A 383 25.11 -32.95 -15.77
CA PRO A 383 24.14 -33.46 -14.79
C PRO A 383 24.66 -33.49 -13.35
N VAL A 384 25.98 -33.50 -13.12
CA VAL A 384 26.56 -33.53 -11.77
C VAL A 384 26.33 -32.20 -11.04
N ARG A 385 26.21 -31.10 -11.79
CA ARG A 385 25.88 -29.76 -11.26
C ARG A 385 24.42 -29.36 -11.50
N ASP A 386 23.54 -30.34 -11.72
CA ASP A 386 22.10 -30.11 -12.00
C ASP A 386 21.86 -29.32 -13.31
N HIS A 387 22.81 -29.38 -14.25
CA HIS A 387 22.78 -28.68 -15.53
C HIS A 387 22.45 -29.64 -16.66
N HIS A 388 21.18 -30.01 -16.79
CA HIS A 388 20.77 -31.05 -17.74
C HIS A 388 20.81 -30.64 -19.23
N TYR A 389 20.94 -29.34 -19.53
CA TYR A 389 20.92 -28.83 -20.90
C TYR A 389 22.01 -27.78 -21.11
N ALA A 390 22.86 -27.95 -22.12
CA ALA A 390 23.81 -26.93 -22.54
C ALA A 390 23.12 -25.57 -22.78
N LEU A 391 23.70 -24.46 -22.31
CA LEU A 391 23.01 -23.16 -22.34
C LEU A 391 22.66 -22.68 -23.75
N LYS A 392 23.45 -23.08 -24.77
CA LYS A 392 23.12 -22.75 -26.16
C LYS A 392 21.83 -23.39 -26.67
N ASN A 393 21.40 -24.49 -26.04
CA ASN A 393 20.18 -25.24 -26.39
C ASN A 393 18.98 -24.87 -25.51
N TRP A 394 19.11 -23.87 -24.62
CA TRP A 394 18.00 -23.44 -23.77
C TRP A 394 16.86 -22.84 -24.59
N LYS A 395 15.63 -23.22 -24.25
CA LYS A 395 14.43 -22.60 -24.82
C LYS A 395 14.39 -21.12 -24.45
N VAL A 396 13.89 -20.30 -25.37
CA VAL A 396 13.78 -18.84 -25.18
C VAL A 396 12.95 -18.47 -23.95
N GLU A 397 11.95 -19.30 -23.61
CA GLU A 397 11.09 -19.12 -22.43
C GLU A 397 11.90 -19.23 -21.12
N TRP A 398 12.81 -20.20 -21.00
CA TRP A 398 13.65 -20.37 -19.82
C TRP A 398 14.64 -19.22 -19.64
N ALA A 399 15.18 -18.70 -20.74
CA ALA A 399 16.08 -17.56 -20.71
C ALA A 399 15.40 -16.23 -20.30
N LYS A 400 14.07 -16.14 -20.42
CA LYS A 400 13.28 -14.97 -20.00
C LYS A 400 12.86 -15.01 -18.54
N GLU A 401 13.04 -16.14 -17.85
CA GLU A 401 12.70 -16.27 -16.43
C GLU A 401 13.51 -15.29 -15.59
N THR A 402 12.84 -14.47 -14.78
CA THR A 402 13.43 -13.27 -14.16
C THR A 402 14.68 -13.62 -13.34
N LYS A 403 14.65 -14.73 -12.60
CA LYS A 403 15.75 -15.17 -11.74
C LYS A 403 16.98 -15.68 -12.52
N LEU A 404 16.79 -16.23 -13.71
CA LEU A 404 17.85 -16.88 -14.51
C LEU A 404 18.38 -15.98 -15.63
N SER A 405 17.56 -15.04 -16.11
CA SER A 405 17.85 -14.18 -17.27
C SER A 405 19.17 -13.41 -17.15
N ALA A 406 19.49 -12.90 -15.96
CA ALA A 406 20.72 -12.16 -15.71
C ALA A 406 21.96 -13.05 -15.83
N HIS A 407 21.95 -14.23 -15.21
CA HIS A 407 23.06 -15.19 -15.27
C HIS A 407 23.23 -15.76 -16.67
N TYR A 408 22.13 -16.14 -17.33
CA TYR A 408 22.14 -16.59 -18.72
C TYR A 408 22.74 -15.54 -19.65
N GLY A 409 22.32 -14.27 -19.52
CA GLY A 409 22.83 -13.17 -20.32
C GLY A 409 24.33 -12.92 -20.12
N GLN A 410 24.83 -13.07 -18.90
CA GLN A 410 26.27 -12.98 -18.60
C GLN A 410 27.05 -14.11 -19.28
N GLN A 411 26.63 -15.37 -19.07
CA GLN A 411 27.30 -16.54 -19.62
C GLN A 411 27.27 -16.54 -21.15
N LYS A 412 26.13 -16.16 -21.75
CA LYS A 412 25.98 -15.97 -23.19
C LYS A 412 26.94 -14.93 -23.77
N MET A 413 27.12 -13.79 -23.09
CA MET A 413 28.02 -12.74 -23.55
C MET A 413 29.47 -13.21 -23.62
N ILE A 414 29.95 -13.89 -22.57
CA ILE A 414 31.32 -14.43 -22.52
C ILE A 414 31.49 -15.52 -23.57
N ALA A 415 30.55 -16.47 -23.65
CA ALA A 415 30.65 -17.58 -24.58
C ALA A 415 30.66 -17.14 -26.04
N LEU A 416 29.77 -16.22 -26.42
CA LEU A 416 29.73 -15.71 -27.78
C LEU A 416 30.93 -14.83 -28.13
N GLU A 417 31.51 -14.10 -27.17
CA GLU A 417 32.76 -13.37 -27.40
C GLU A 417 33.89 -14.36 -27.74
N PHE A 418 34.09 -15.37 -26.90
CA PHE A 418 35.13 -16.38 -27.12
C PHE A 418 34.95 -17.14 -28.44
N ILE A 419 33.71 -17.56 -28.74
CA ILE A 419 33.40 -18.36 -29.91
C ILE A 419 33.45 -17.52 -31.20
N ASN A 420 32.75 -16.38 -31.24
CA ASN A 420 32.54 -15.66 -32.48
C ASN A 420 33.65 -14.65 -32.81
N ILE A 421 34.27 -14.05 -31.79
CA ILE A 421 35.29 -13.01 -31.99
C ILE A 421 36.69 -13.62 -32.01
N PHE A 422 36.95 -14.56 -31.11
CA PHE A 422 38.28 -15.17 -30.97
C PHE A 422 38.37 -16.56 -31.61
N GLY A 423 37.29 -17.07 -32.22
CA GLY A 423 37.32 -18.36 -32.91
C GLY A 423 37.70 -19.54 -32.00
N ARG A 424 37.42 -19.43 -30.69
CA ARG A 424 37.86 -20.35 -29.64
C ARG A 424 39.38 -20.42 -29.42
N ASP A 425 40.13 -19.40 -29.83
CA ASP A 425 41.55 -19.25 -29.51
C ASP A 425 41.71 -18.76 -28.06
N GLU A 426 42.08 -19.67 -27.17
CA GLU A 426 42.30 -19.38 -25.74
C GLU A 426 43.45 -18.41 -25.50
N ALA A 427 44.53 -18.50 -26.28
CA ALA A 427 45.70 -17.64 -26.11
C ALA A 427 45.35 -16.21 -26.52
N ALA A 428 44.69 -16.03 -27.66
CA ALA A 428 44.24 -14.71 -28.12
C ALA A 428 43.18 -14.11 -27.17
N PHE A 429 42.24 -14.91 -26.66
CA PHE A 429 41.22 -14.46 -25.71
C PHE A 429 41.83 -14.00 -24.39
N THR A 430 42.78 -14.77 -23.84
CA THR A 430 43.46 -14.45 -22.58
C THR A 430 44.39 -13.24 -22.74
N ALA A 431 45.05 -13.09 -23.89
CA ALA A 431 45.87 -11.92 -24.21
C ALA A 431 45.02 -10.64 -24.30
N ALA A 432 43.83 -10.71 -24.89
CA ALA A 432 42.91 -9.57 -25.00
C ALA A 432 42.24 -9.22 -23.66
N TYR A 433 41.98 -10.22 -22.80
CA TYR A 433 41.30 -10.06 -21.53
C TYR A 433 42.09 -10.69 -20.36
N PRO A 434 43.20 -10.08 -19.91
CA PRO A 434 44.10 -10.67 -18.90
C PRO A 434 43.55 -10.64 -17.46
N MET A 435 42.23 -10.55 -17.26
CA MET A 435 41.61 -10.33 -15.95
C MET A 435 41.17 -11.63 -15.27
N HIS A 436 41.20 -11.65 -13.92
CA HIS A 436 41.07 -12.87 -13.12
C HIS A 436 39.66 -13.14 -12.55
N GLY A 437 38.62 -12.43 -13.01
CA GLY A 437 37.26 -12.61 -12.51
C GLY A 437 36.17 -12.38 -13.55
N ILE A 438 35.09 -13.16 -13.45
CA ILE A 438 33.95 -13.10 -14.40
C ILE A 438 33.35 -11.70 -14.51
N GLN A 439 33.21 -10.97 -13.40
CA GLN A 439 32.65 -9.62 -13.41
C GLN A 439 33.57 -8.63 -14.15
N GLN A 440 34.88 -8.74 -13.96
CA GLN A 440 35.88 -7.91 -14.63
C GLN A 440 35.94 -8.23 -16.12
N LEU A 441 35.93 -9.52 -16.47
CA LEU A 441 35.86 -10.00 -17.85
C LEU A 441 34.59 -9.48 -18.55
N MET A 442 33.42 -9.60 -17.91
CA MET A 442 32.15 -9.06 -18.42
C MET A 442 32.22 -7.56 -18.69
N LEU A 443 32.84 -6.79 -17.80
CA LEU A 443 33.00 -5.35 -17.97
C LEU A 443 33.93 -5.03 -19.14
N ALA A 444 35.06 -5.74 -19.26
CA ALA A 444 36.00 -5.58 -20.37
C ALA A 444 35.37 -5.92 -21.73
N ILE A 445 34.62 -7.02 -21.82
CA ILE A 445 33.88 -7.41 -23.03
C ILE A 445 32.85 -6.34 -23.40
N ARG A 446 32.09 -5.81 -22.42
CA ARG A 446 31.13 -4.73 -22.67
C ARG A 446 31.79 -3.47 -23.20
N ASN A 447 32.95 -3.09 -22.67
CA ASN A 447 33.70 -1.93 -23.16
C ASN A 447 34.18 -2.17 -24.60
N SER A 448 34.75 -3.34 -24.87
CA SER A 448 35.14 -3.77 -26.22
C SER A 448 33.96 -3.80 -27.22
N HIS A 449 32.76 -4.17 -26.77
CA HIS A 449 31.53 -4.10 -27.59
C HIS A 449 31.11 -2.66 -27.89
N GLN A 450 31.30 -1.74 -26.95
CA GLN A 450 31.03 -0.31 -27.16
C GLN A 450 32.03 0.29 -28.15
N ASP A 451 33.31 -0.03 -28.02
CA ASP A 451 34.36 0.47 -28.90
C ASP A 451 34.18 -0.01 -30.34
N ARG A 452 33.67 -1.24 -30.52
CA ARG A 452 33.28 -1.79 -31.84
C ARG A 452 31.91 -1.33 -32.35
N GLY A 453 31.18 -0.53 -31.57
CA GLY A 453 29.84 -0.07 -31.95
C GLY A 453 28.75 -1.15 -31.96
N LEU A 454 29.01 -2.34 -31.40
CA LEU A 454 28.06 -3.45 -31.31
C LEU A 454 26.96 -3.16 -30.27
N VAL A 455 27.30 -2.38 -29.25
CA VAL A 455 26.36 -1.88 -28.25
C VAL A 455 26.33 -0.37 -28.37
N LYS A 456 25.14 0.20 -28.65
CA LYS A 456 24.96 1.66 -28.58
C LYS A 456 25.38 2.11 -27.19
N ARG A 457 26.41 2.95 -27.12
CA ARG A 457 26.79 3.64 -25.89
C ARG A 457 25.52 4.30 -25.38
N CYS A 458 24.99 3.82 -24.25
CA CYS A 458 24.00 4.60 -23.51
C CYS A 458 24.69 5.94 -23.30
N LYS A 459 24.23 7.00 -23.99
CA LYS A 459 24.86 8.32 -23.96
C LYS A 459 24.93 8.75 -22.50
N GLY A 460 26.05 8.43 -21.85
CA GLY A 460 26.44 8.99 -20.57
C GLY A 460 26.56 10.46 -20.85
N LYS A 461 25.70 11.24 -20.20
CA LYS A 461 25.73 12.69 -20.30
C LYS A 461 27.16 13.13 -20.04
N HIS A 462 27.78 13.75 -21.02
CA HIS A 462 29.06 14.42 -20.87
C HIS A 462 28.84 15.46 -19.76
N LEU A 463 29.42 15.22 -18.58
CA LEU A 463 29.68 16.28 -17.62
C LEU A 463 30.71 17.19 -18.31
N GLY A 464 30.24 18.30 -18.85
CA GLY A 464 31.11 19.38 -19.29
C GLY A 464 31.86 19.87 -18.06
N ALA A 465 33.17 19.63 -18.04
CA ALA A 465 34.07 20.34 -17.15
C ALA A 465 34.10 21.81 -17.60
N VAL A 466 33.73 22.71 -16.69
CA VAL A 466 34.14 24.12 -16.70
C VAL A 466 35.18 24.27 -15.62
#